data_AF-A0A951K1D8-F1
#
_entry.id   AF-A0A951K1D8-F1
#
_cell.length_a   1.000
_cell.length_b   1.000
_cell.length_c   1.000
_cell.angle_alpha   90.00
_cell.angle_beta   90.00
_cell.angle_gamma   90.00
#
_symmetry.space_group_name_H-M   'P 1'
#
loop_
_entity.id
_entity.type
_entity.pdbx_description
1 polymer ?
#
loop_
_entity_poly.entity_id
_entity_poly.type
_entity_poly.pdbx_seq_one_letter_code
_entity_poly.pdbx_strand_id
1 'polypeptide(L)'
;MSVRLSAPSDAALAGAAAPSRTPRRPLKIGIVSPYGYPHPGGVNEHVRFTYEAMRRLGHDVWIITSKYGRQRESEGHIIRLGTGWAAPANGSVGRVT
;
A
#
# COMPACT_ATOMS: atom_id res chain seq x y z
N MET A 1 -56.99 -11.33 -27.31
CA MET A 1 -55.59 -11.36 -27.78
C MET A 1 -54.91 -10.05 -27.37
N SER A 2 -54.12 -10.09 -26.30
CA SER A 2 -53.02 -9.16 -25.93
C SER A 2 -52.85 -9.22 -24.41
N VAL A 3 -51.99 -10.12 -23.93
CA VAL A 3 -51.52 -10.14 -22.54
C VAL A 3 -50.21 -9.36 -22.54
N ARG A 4 -50.16 -8.20 -21.88
CA ARG A 4 -48.90 -7.48 -21.65
C ARG A 4 -48.16 -8.17 -20.52
N LEU A 5 -47.06 -8.86 -20.82
CA LEU A 5 -46.06 -9.26 -19.82
C LEU A 5 -45.34 -8.00 -19.33
N SER A 6 -45.56 -7.63 -18.06
CA SER A 6 -44.72 -6.64 -17.38
C SER A 6 -43.37 -7.28 -17.03
N ALA A 7 -42.28 -6.64 -17.43
CA ALA A 7 -40.93 -7.01 -16.99
C ALA A 7 -40.84 -6.99 -15.46
N PRO A 8 -40.05 -7.89 -14.84
CA PRO A 8 -39.80 -7.84 -13.40
C PRO A 8 -39.14 -6.49 -13.06
N SER A 9 -39.69 -5.82 -12.05
CA SER A 9 -39.17 -4.56 -11.53
C SER A 9 -37.75 -4.75 -10.97
N ASP A 10 -36.90 -3.75 -11.17
CA ASP A 10 -35.52 -3.58 -10.65
C ASP A 10 -35.42 -3.55 -9.10
N ALA A 11 -36.38 -4.15 -8.40
CA ALA A 11 -36.48 -4.15 -6.95
C ALA A 11 -35.56 -5.19 -6.26
N ALA A 12 -34.71 -5.89 -7.00
CA ALA A 12 -33.92 -7.03 -6.49
C ALA A 12 -32.42 -6.74 -6.22
N LEU A 13 -31.96 -5.49 -6.29
CA LEU A 13 -30.56 -5.13 -5.95
C LEU A 13 -30.43 -4.15 -4.77
N ALA A 14 -31.53 -3.74 -4.16
CA ALA A 14 -31.52 -2.89 -2.96
C ALA A 14 -31.49 -3.75 -1.68
N GLY A 15 -30.34 -4.35 -1.35
CA GLY A 15 -30.32 -5.34 -0.27
C GLY A 15 -29.00 -5.64 0.43
N ALA A 16 -27.94 -4.85 0.23
CA ALA A 16 -26.78 -4.92 1.12
C ALA A 16 -26.41 -3.49 1.53
N ALA A 17 -26.90 -3.09 2.71
CA ALA A 17 -26.42 -1.87 3.34
C ALA A 17 -24.88 -1.97 3.43
N ALA A 18 -24.18 -1.09 2.71
CA ALA A 18 -22.74 -0.99 2.82
C ALA A 18 -22.38 -0.84 4.32
N PRO A 19 -21.37 -1.57 4.82
CA PRO A 19 -21.03 -1.54 6.23
C PRO A 19 -20.91 -0.09 6.69
N SER A 20 -21.58 0.25 7.80
CA SER A 20 -21.57 1.60 8.36
C SER A 20 -20.13 2.05 8.50
N ARG A 21 -19.73 3.01 7.64
CA ARG A 21 -18.35 3.46 7.57
C ARG A 21 -18.09 4.34 8.77
N THR A 22 -17.76 3.74 9.91
CA THR A 22 -17.30 4.47 11.09
C THR A 22 -16.22 5.45 10.62
N PRO A 23 -16.32 6.76 10.93
CA PRO A 23 -15.32 7.72 10.53
C PRO A 23 -13.96 7.25 11.05
N ARG A 24 -13.10 6.81 10.13
CA ARG A 24 -11.78 6.30 10.47
C ARG A 24 -10.90 7.47 10.88
N ARG A 25 -10.50 7.49 12.16
CA ARG A 25 -9.45 8.39 12.64
C ARG A 25 -8.16 8.15 11.85
N PRO A 26 -7.35 9.19 11.59
CA PRO A 26 -6.00 9.04 11.06
C PRO A 26 -5.20 7.98 11.83
N LEU A 27 -4.57 7.05 11.12
CA LEU A 27 -3.70 6.04 11.71
C LEU A 27 -2.23 6.41 11.51
N LYS A 28 -1.38 5.85 12.38
CA LYS A 28 0.07 5.79 12.19
C LYS A 28 0.43 4.49 11.50
N ILE A 29 1.10 4.55 10.36
CA ILE A 29 1.39 3.40 9.51
C ILE A 29 2.88 3.38 9.18
N GLY A 30 3.56 2.25 9.45
CA GLY A 30 4.94 2.01 9.03
C GLY A 30 5.00 0.99 7.90
N ILE A 31 5.53 1.40 6.74
CA ILE A 31 5.79 0.51 5.60
C ILE A 31 7.25 0.06 5.70
N VAL A 32 7.49 -1.23 5.95
CA VAL A 32 8.84 -1.80 6.04
C VAL A 32 9.22 -2.45 4.72
N SER A 33 10.34 -2.03 4.14
CA SER A 33 10.87 -2.61 2.89
C SER A 33 12.36 -2.93 3.02
N PRO A 34 12.79 -4.16 2.69
CA PRO A 34 14.21 -4.50 2.67
C PRO A 34 14.96 -3.96 1.43
N TYR A 35 14.24 -3.30 0.52
CA TYR A 35 14.82 -2.69 -0.66
C TYR A 35 15.14 -1.24 -0.37
N GLY A 36 16.36 -0.81 -0.68
CA GLY A 36 16.77 0.58 -0.57
C GLY A 36 15.81 1.48 -1.36
N TYR A 37 15.19 2.42 -0.67
CA TYR A 37 14.26 3.39 -1.24
C TYR A 37 14.90 4.79 -1.28
N PRO A 38 14.73 5.57 -2.37
CA PRO A 38 13.94 5.31 -3.58
C PRO A 38 14.79 4.86 -4.79
N HIS A 39 14.95 3.56 -5.01
CA HIS A 39 15.55 3.04 -6.25
C HIS A 39 14.47 2.63 -7.27
N PRO A 40 14.67 2.79 -8.58
CA PRO A 40 13.69 2.34 -9.57
C PRO A 40 13.51 0.82 -9.53
N GLY A 41 12.27 0.35 -9.62
CA GLY A 41 11.93 -1.08 -9.64
C GLY A 41 10.51 -1.34 -9.13
N GLY A 42 9.93 -2.49 -9.50
CA GLY A 42 8.51 -2.79 -9.22
C GLY A 42 8.15 -2.74 -7.73
N VAL A 43 9.02 -3.22 -6.84
CA VAL A 43 8.76 -3.20 -5.39
C VAL A 43 8.79 -1.78 -4.83
N ASN A 44 9.75 -0.96 -5.25
CA ASN A 44 9.86 0.42 -4.77
C ASN A 44 8.72 1.30 -5.30
N GLU A 45 8.26 1.07 -6.52
CA GLU A 45 7.05 1.73 -7.03
C GLU A 45 5.80 1.29 -6.26
N HIS A 46 5.68 0.00 -5.91
CA HIS A 46 4.59 -0.47 -5.07
C HIS A 46 4.59 0.19 -3.68
N VAL A 47 5.77 0.29 -3.04
CA VAL A 47 5.95 1.00 -1.76
C VAL A 47 5.55 2.48 -1.91
N ARG A 48 6.02 3.13 -2.98
CA ARG A 48 5.71 4.54 -3.27
C ARG A 48 4.20 4.77 -3.43
N PHE A 49 3.54 4.03 -4.31
CA PHE A 49 2.11 4.23 -4.56
C PHE A 49 1.26 3.89 -3.33
N THR A 50 1.66 2.88 -2.54
CA THR A 50 1.01 2.56 -1.27
C THR A 50 1.15 3.70 -0.26
N TYR A 51 2.37 4.25 -0.10
CA TYR A 51 2.62 5.42 0.75
C TYR A 51 1.78 6.62 0.32
N GLU A 52 1.79 6.96 -0.97
CA GLU A 52 1.03 8.10 -1.51
C GLU A 52 -0.48 7.93 -1.31
N ALA A 53 -1.02 6.74 -1.58
CA ALA A 53 -2.43 6.44 -1.40
C ALA A 53 -2.86 6.56 0.07
N MET A 54 -2.10 5.99 1.00
CA MET A 54 -2.41 6.06 2.43
C MET A 54 -2.29 7.49 2.99
N ARG A 55 -1.33 8.29 2.51
CA ARG A 55 -1.21 9.72 2.85
C ARG A 55 -2.40 10.52 2.32
N ARG A 56 -2.86 10.26 1.09
CA ARG A 56 -4.07 10.89 0.52
C ARG A 56 -5.34 10.55 1.30
N LEU A 57 -5.39 9.39 1.94
CA LEU A 57 -6.47 9.01 2.86
C LEU A 57 -6.37 9.70 4.25
N GLY A 58 -5.38 10.55 4.47
CA GLY A 58 -5.21 11.33 5.71
C GLY A 58 -4.49 10.57 6.82
N HIS A 59 -3.74 9.51 6.52
CA HIS A 59 -2.93 8.78 7.50
C HIS A 59 -1.52 9.39 7.64
N ASP A 60 -0.90 9.20 8.81
CA ASP A 60 0.51 9.50 9.07
C ASP A 60 1.33 8.26 8.73
N VAL A 61 2.06 8.31 7.62
CA VAL A 61 2.71 7.13 7.02
C VAL A 61 4.20 7.37 6.95
N TRP A 62 4.97 6.36 7.35
CA TRP A 62 6.42 6.36 7.35
C TRP A 62 6.94 5.14 6.58
N ILE A 63 8.00 5.32 5.81
CA ILE A 63 8.72 4.25 5.12
C ILE A 63 9.97 3.93 5.93
N ILE A 64 10.13 2.66 6.32
CA ILE A 64 11.32 2.15 6.99
C ILE A 64 12.03 1.23 5.99
N THR A 65 13.27 1.55 5.66
CA THR A 65 14.03 0.88 4.60
C THR A 65 15.48 0.67 5.00
N SER A 66 16.21 -0.13 4.24
CA SER A 66 17.65 -0.29 4.39
C SER A 66 18.41 0.89 3.81
N LYS A 67 19.56 1.21 4.42
CA LYS A 67 20.50 2.16 3.82
C LYS A 67 21.18 1.55 2.58
N TYR A 68 21.35 2.37 1.54
CA TYR A 68 22.19 2.04 0.40
C TYR A 68 23.42 2.97 0.37
N GLY A 69 24.63 2.40 0.47
CA GLY A 69 25.88 3.15 0.40
C GLY A 69 25.94 4.33 1.38
N ARG A 70 26.24 5.54 0.89
CA ARG A 70 26.37 6.78 1.68
C ARG A 70 25.07 7.59 1.83
N GLN A 71 23.91 6.96 1.71
CA GLN A 71 22.62 7.65 1.90
C GLN A 71 22.49 8.22 3.33
N ARG A 72 21.67 9.28 3.49
CA ARG A 72 21.35 9.82 4.82
C ARG A 72 20.45 8.86 5.60
N GLU A 73 20.63 8.82 6.92
CA GLU A 73 19.85 7.97 7.84
C GLU A 73 18.34 8.27 7.79
N SER A 74 17.95 9.52 7.54
CA SER A 74 16.54 9.86 7.34
C SER A 74 16.37 11.05 6.38
N GLU A 75 15.26 11.05 5.65
CA GLU A 75 14.85 12.14 4.78
C GLU A 75 13.32 12.16 4.64
N GLY A 76 12.68 13.25 5.08
CA GLY A 76 11.22 13.33 5.11
C GLY A 76 10.58 12.20 5.94
N HIS A 77 9.62 11.49 5.34
CA HIS A 77 8.93 10.33 5.95
C HIS A 77 9.66 9.00 5.70
N ILE A 78 10.96 9.03 5.42
CA ILE A 78 11.78 7.85 5.15
C ILE A 78 12.82 7.71 6.24
N ILE A 79 12.79 6.58 6.94
CA ILE A 79 13.78 6.16 7.92
C ILE A 79 14.61 5.05 7.28
N ARG A 80 15.93 5.21 7.22
CA ARG A 80 16.86 4.21 6.73
C ARG A 80 17.57 3.59 7.93
N LEU A 81 17.43 2.28 8.11
CA LEU A 81 18.04 1.53 9.21
C LEU A 81 18.93 0.42 8.67
N GLY A 82 20.08 0.22 9.31
CA GLY A 82 20.98 -0.88 9.01
C GLY A 82 21.55 -0.86 7.60
N THR A 83 22.35 -1.89 7.28
CA THR A 83 22.87 -2.14 5.93
C THR A 83 22.33 -3.49 5.49
N GLY A 84 21.53 -3.52 4.43
CA GLY A 84 20.91 -4.78 4.02
C GLY A 84 21.91 -5.74 3.35
N TRP A 85 21.96 -6.98 3.82
CA TRP A 85 22.80 -8.03 3.27
C TRP A 85 22.07 -8.80 2.17
N ALA A 86 22.78 -9.11 1.09
CA ALA A 86 22.26 -9.81 -0.07
C ALA A 86 22.34 -11.33 0.15
N ALA A 87 21.18 -11.98 0.28
CA ALA A 87 21.05 -13.42 0.38
C ALA A 87 20.48 -13.99 -0.94
N PRO A 88 21.15 -14.94 -1.60
CA PRO A 88 20.55 -15.63 -2.73
C PRO A 88 19.35 -16.47 -2.27
N ALA A 89 18.19 -16.27 -2.90
CA ALA A 89 16.96 -17.02 -2.63
C ALA A 89 16.14 -17.16 -3.93
N ASN A 90 15.65 -18.37 -4.23
CA ASN A 90 14.76 -18.67 -5.37
C ASN A 90 15.27 -18.18 -6.73
N GLY A 91 16.57 -18.31 -7.01
CA GLY A 91 17.17 -17.82 -8.26
C GLY A 91 17.30 -16.29 -8.36
N SER A 92 17.04 -15.58 -7.26
CA SER A 92 17.17 -14.13 -7.13
C SER A 92 18.06 -13.78 -5.94
N VAL A 93 18.37 -12.49 -5.77
CA VAL A 93 19.06 -11.96 -4.60
C VAL A 93 18.03 -11.21 -3.76
N GLY A 94 17.58 -11.83 -2.66
CA GLY A 94 16.75 -11.20 -1.66
C GLY A 94 17.62 -10.43 -0.67
N ARG A 95 17.30 -9.17 -0.37
CA ARG A 95 18.02 -8.42 0.66
C ARG A 95 17.32 -8.58 2.00
N VAL A 96 18.10 -8.78 3.06
CA VAL A 96 17.62 -8.84 4.45
C VAL A 96 18.26 -7.69 5.22
N THR A 97 17.47 -6.98 6.01
CA THR A 97 17.88 -5.78 6.78
C THR A 97 17.55 -5.97 8.25
#